data_AF-A0A0L6I3M7-F1
#
_entry.id   AF-A0A0L6I3M7-F1
#
_cell.length_a   1.000
_cell.length_b   1.000
_cell.length_c   1.000
_cell.angle_alpha   90.00
_cell.angle_beta   90.00
_cell.angle_gamma   90.00
#
_symmetry.space_group_name_H-M   'P 1'
#
loop_
_entity.id
_entity.type
_entity.pdbx_description
1 polymer ?
#
loop_
_entity_poly.entity_id
_entity_poly.type
_entity_poly.pdbx_seq_one_letter_code
_entity_poly.pdbx_strand_id
1 'polypeptide(L)'
;MSETPDNDRTPDFFDKLIEDVPQQQQQQSPQQGGFTASFRGYDKAEVDAALSALRNQLQQAKADLADAEARHEDAVESVRDEERSAREALEAELTAAKAQADAAEQQVTTLTNELVDAPRAEGKDAPSREQFETILRVAEEQANVLIQNAAVQADRLMAAAREEVTAQRAEADADVARIIAQAQHDADQVRLKIDTEYTAHEATLEREAAHAAEKVHQASQEATAIRTEAEKGAAALRSLVTRETTQLRADAEREVREMNARVLEFEETLTRRQDDAQQEFLVLHNQAVAHAERITTDANEQVAASLDHAQRISAKADDYERLMRSQAQTIEADAQVRARDALDRARVKSQKIVDSVTQHTSTVLRDAEDHARQLRWQQQQLASFMAEVRELIRPDGIFSDDPSAIAVPSTDDEDASHEAVEAELLDEASETPEPRGDEEFLGDEALEDEDTETIDGKITIEVVEADEKASR
;
A
#
# COMPACT_ATOMS: atom_id res chain seq x y z
N MET A 1 0.88 15.51 113.98
CA MET A 1 0.01 15.60 112.79
C MET A 1 0.60 16.65 111.86
N SER A 2 0.13 16.71 110.62
CA SER A 2 0.56 17.67 109.62
C SER A 2 -0.06 19.05 109.85
N GLU A 3 0.73 20.10 109.70
CA GLU A 3 0.24 21.43 109.34
C GLU A 3 1.37 22.14 108.58
N THR A 4 1.08 22.56 107.34
CA THR A 4 2.01 23.25 106.44
C THR A 4 1.47 24.65 106.25
N PRO A 5 2.28 25.72 106.38
CA PRO A 5 1.83 27.06 106.01
C PRO A 5 1.70 27.16 104.48
N ASP A 6 0.59 27.71 104.00
CA ASP A 6 0.42 28.00 102.57
C ASP A 6 1.48 29.02 102.09
N ASN A 7 2.01 28.76 100.90
CA ASN A 7 2.98 29.61 100.23
C ASN A 7 2.27 30.31 99.06
N ASP A 8 1.43 31.29 99.39
CA ASP A 8 0.77 32.22 98.46
C ASP A 8 1.83 33.05 97.71
N ARG A 9 2.37 32.46 96.64
CA ARG A 9 3.14 33.17 95.63
C ARG A 9 2.20 33.54 94.50
N THR A 10 1.99 34.83 94.31
CA THR A 10 1.39 35.38 93.09
C THR A 10 2.17 34.85 91.88
N PRO A 11 1.50 34.30 90.84
CA PRO A 11 2.20 33.76 89.67
C PRO A 11 2.97 34.88 88.96
N ASP A 12 4.25 34.62 88.70
CA ASP A 12 5.17 35.58 88.11
C ASP A 12 4.73 36.02 86.71
N PHE A 13 5.13 37.23 86.33
CA PHE A 13 4.86 37.82 85.01
C PHE A 13 5.28 36.89 83.85
N PHE A 14 6.36 36.12 84.03
CA PHE A 14 6.86 35.17 83.04
C PHE A 14 5.96 33.95 82.82
N ASP A 15 5.31 33.38 83.85
CA ASP A 15 4.38 32.26 83.65
C ASP A 15 3.18 32.71 82.80
N LYS A 16 2.65 33.91 83.08
CA LYS A 16 1.57 34.50 82.25
C LYS A 16 2.03 34.77 80.83
N LEU A 17 3.25 35.26 80.64
CA LEU A 17 3.81 35.49 79.30
C LEU A 17 4.05 34.19 78.52
N ILE A 18 4.16 33.05 79.20
CA ILE A 18 4.27 31.70 78.60
C ILE A 18 2.88 31.12 78.31
N GLU A 19 1.88 31.32 79.18
CA GLU A 19 0.50 30.87 78.94
C GLU A 19 -0.23 31.67 77.84
N ASP A 20 0.02 32.99 77.74
CA ASP A 20 -0.67 33.88 76.80
C ASP A 20 -0.03 33.91 75.38
N VAL A 21 0.96 33.04 75.11
CA VAL A 21 1.43 32.79 73.74
C VAL A 21 0.32 32.05 72.97
N PRO A 22 -0.21 32.59 71.86
CA PRO A 22 -1.36 32.00 71.17
C PRO A 22 -1.01 30.67 70.50
N GLN A 23 -1.31 29.56 71.18
CA GLN A 23 -1.07 28.18 70.74
C GLN A 23 -1.78 27.79 69.41
N GLN A 24 -2.56 28.69 68.81
CA GLN A 24 -3.38 28.45 67.63
C GLN A 24 -2.59 28.32 66.31
N GLN A 25 -1.29 28.63 66.27
CA GLN A 25 -0.47 28.45 65.05
C GLN A 25 0.22 27.08 64.93
N GLN A 26 0.23 26.24 65.97
CA GLN A 26 0.91 24.92 65.95
C GLN A 26 0.22 23.85 65.08
N GLN A 27 -0.87 24.17 64.37
CA GLN A 27 -1.57 23.24 63.47
C GLN A 27 -1.45 23.58 61.97
N GLN A 28 -0.69 24.61 61.59
CA GLN A 28 -0.45 24.96 60.18
C GLN A 28 1.02 25.23 59.82
N SER A 29 1.97 24.65 60.57
CA SER A 29 3.30 24.39 60.01
C SER A 29 3.18 23.21 59.03
N PRO A 30 3.43 23.38 57.71
CA PRO A 30 3.69 22.22 56.85
C PRO A 30 4.90 21.48 57.42
N GLN A 31 4.84 20.14 57.38
CA GLN A 31 5.88 19.30 57.95
C GLN A 31 7.24 19.63 57.35
N GLN A 32 8.30 19.66 58.17
CA GLN A 32 9.68 19.87 57.71
C GLN A 32 10.25 18.60 57.03
N GLY A 33 9.48 18.02 56.11
CA GLY A 33 10.00 17.11 55.09
C GLY A 33 10.54 17.92 53.92
N GLY A 34 11.55 17.40 53.21
CA GLY A 34 12.07 18.04 52.02
C GLY A 34 11.04 18.09 50.89
N PHE A 35 11.11 19.16 50.07
CA PHE A 35 10.23 19.37 48.92
C PHE A 35 10.09 18.13 48.04
N THR A 36 8.89 17.86 47.56
CA THR A 36 8.60 16.74 46.66
C THR A 36 9.38 16.85 45.35
N ALA A 37 9.90 15.72 44.86
CA ALA A 37 10.74 15.69 43.65
C ALA A 37 9.93 15.27 42.42
N SER A 38 9.72 16.22 41.50
CA SER A 38 9.17 15.97 40.16
C SER A 38 10.22 15.42 39.19
N PHE A 39 9.79 14.99 38.00
CA PHE A 39 10.63 14.38 36.95
C PHE A 39 11.76 15.30 36.41
N ARG A 40 11.86 16.56 36.84
CA ARG A 40 12.93 17.51 36.48
C ARG A 40 13.50 18.32 37.66
N GLY A 41 13.23 17.92 38.91
CA GLY A 41 13.64 18.64 40.12
C GLY A 41 12.46 18.87 41.07
N TYR A 42 12.66 19.63 42.15
CA TYR A 42 11.62 19.90 43.15
C TYR A 42 10.33 20.50 42.55
N ASP A 43 9.18 20.22 43.17
CA ASP A 43 7.91 20.84 42.78
C ASP A 43 7.99 22.35 43.00
N LYS A 44 7.90 23.09 41.89
CA LYS A 44 7.96 24.54 41.87
C LYS A 44 6.82 25.17 42.70
N ALA A 45 5.62 24.59 42.70
CA ALA A 45 4.49 25.13 43.44
C ALA A 45 4.71 25.06 44.97
N GLU A 46 5.29 23.95 45.44
CA GLU A 46 5.64 23.74 46.84
C GLU A 46 6.78 24.69 47.28
N VAL A 47 7.82 24.82 46.45
CA VAL A 47 8.94 25.75 46.69
C VAL A 47 8.48 27.21 46.67
N ASP A 48 7.69 27.64 45.68
CA ASP A 48 7.16 29.01 45.59
C ASP A 48 6.22 29.31 46.78
N ALA A 49 5.42 28.33 47.22
CA ALA A 49 4.57 28.46 48.41
C ALA A 49 5.41 28.65 49.69
N ALA A 50 6.42 27.80 49.93
CA ALA A 50 7.31 27.93 51.09
C ALA A 50 8.11 29.24 51.07
N LEU A 51 8.61 29.66 49.90
CA LEU A 51 9.25 30.95 49.72
C LEU A 51 8.29 32.14 49.90
N SER A 52 6.98 31.97 49.67
CA SER A 52 5.98 33.00 50.01
C SER A 52 5.74 33.08 51.51
N ALA A 53 5.61 31.93 52.19
CA ALA A 53 5.46 31.85 53.64
C ALA A 53 6.67 32.45 54.37
N LEU A 54 7.89 32.12 53.96
CA LEU A 54 9.12 32.67 54.53
C LEU A 54 9.25 34.19 54.31
N ARG A 55 8.82 34.71 53.15
CA ARG A 55 8.78 36.17 52.91
C ARG A 55 7.76 36.86 53.82
N ASN A 56 6.59 36.25 54.03
CA ASN A 56 5.57 36.79 54.93
C ASN A 56 6.03 36.76 56.39
N GLN A 57 6.68 35.68 56.84
CA GLN A 57 7.30 35.58 58.17
C GLN A 57 8.41 36.63 58.36
N LEU A 58 9.27 36.83 57.36
CA LEU A 58 10.32 37.85 57.38
C LEU A 58 9.74 39.27 57.40
N GLN A 59 8.61 39.50 56.72
CA GLN A 59 7.90 40.78 56.77
C GLN A 59 7.23 41.02 58.14
N GLN A 60 6.63 39.98 58.74
CA GLN A 60 6.06 40.06 60.08
C GLN A 60 7.14 40.35 61.13
N ALA A 61 8.22 39.56 61.15
CA ALA A 61 9.33 39.76 62.08
C ALA A 61 10.01 41.15 61.96
N LYS A 62 9.92 41.80 60.78
CA LYS A 62 10.35 43.19 60.60
C LYS A 62 9.37 44.22 61.15
N ALA A 63 8.07 43.95 61.11
CA ALA A 63 7.06 44.77 61.77
C ALA A 63 7.19 44.63 63.30
N ASP A 64 7.28 43.39 63.80
CA ASP A 64 7.46 43.08 65.22
C ASP A 64 8.72 43.75 65.80
N LEU A 65 9.82 43.78 65.02
CA LEU A 65 11.05 44.49 65.35
C LEU A 65 10.85 46.01 65.39
N ALA A 66 10.25 46.62 64.37
CA ALA A 66 10.00 48.07 64.34
C ALA A 66 9.08 48.52 65.49
N ASP A 67 8.04 47.73 65.80
CA ASP A 67 7.16 47.97 66.94
C ASP A 67 7.90 47.81 68.28
N ALA A 68 8.91 46.95 68.36
CA ALA A 68 9.76 46.78 69.55
C ALA A 68 10.79 47.91 69.70
N GLU A 69 11.38 48.37 68.60
CA GLU A 69 12.27 49.54 68.55
C GLU A 69 11.52 50.81 68.99
N ALA A 70 10.31 51.03 68.50
CA ALA A 70 9.45 52.14 68.92
C ALA A 70 9.13 52.10 70.43
N ARG A 71 8.67 50.95 70.94
CA ARG A 71 8.41 50.76 72.38
C ARG A 71 9.65 50.97 73.26
N HIS A 72 10.84 50.68 72.74
CA HIS A 72 12.10 50.95 73.43
C HIS A 72 12.46 52.44 73.39
N GLU A 73 12.21 53.15 72.28
CA GLU A 73 12.41 54.60 72.19
C GLU A 73 11.46 55.36 73.15
N ASP A 74 10.16 55.00 73.17
CA ASP A 74 9.16 55.53 74.11
C ASP A 74 9.62 55.36 75.58
N ALA A 75 10.06 54.16 75.96
CA ALA A 75 10.52 53.86 77.32
C ALA A 75 11.82 54.58 77.69
N VAL A 76 12.70 54.84 76.72
CA VAL A 76 13.91 55.64 76.92
C VAL A 76 13.58 57.13 77.04
N GLU A 77 12.56 57.63 76.35
CA GLU A 77 12.06 59.00 76.53
C GLU A 77 11.39 59.20 77.89
N SER A 78 10.53 58.27 78.35
CA SER A 78 9.88 58.38 79.66
C SER A 78 10.89 58.42 80.81
N VAL A 79 11.92 57.56 80.80
CA VAL A 79 13.00 57.56 81.81
C VAL A 79 13.83 58.85 81.76
N ARG A 80 14.03 59.45 80.57
CA ARG A 80 14.73 60.75 80.44
C ARG A 80 13.93 61.92 81.00
N ASP A 81 12.60 61.88 80.89
CA ASP A 81 11.71 62.91 81.42
C ASP A 81 11.51 62.76 82.94
N GLU A 82 11.44 61.52 83.45
CA GLU A 82 11.53 61.24 84.89
C GLU A 82 12.85 61.78 85.49
N GLU A 83 13.99 61.44 84.90
CA GLU A 83 15.31 61.97 85.27
C GLU A 83 15.38 63.50 85.21
N ARG A 84 14.76 64.14 84.21
CA ARG A 84 14.69 65.61 84.12
C ARG A 84 13.89 66.18 85.30
N SER A 85 12.71 65.63 85.56
CA SER A 85 11.84 66.10 86.65
C SER A 85 12.49 65.95 88.04
N ALA A 86 13.22 64.86 88.26
CA ALA A 86 13.97 64.63 89.50
C ALA A 86 15.11 65.65 89.68
N ARG A 87 15.81 65.99 88.60
CA ARG A 87 16.87 67.03 88.62
C ARG A 87 16.31 68.42 88.86
N GLU A 88 15.21 68.79 88.20
CA GLU A 88 14.52 70.07 88.41
C GLU A 88 14.02 70.20 89.86
N ALA A 89 13.51 69.12 90.47
CA ALA A 89 13.15 69.09 91.88
C ALA A 89 14.37 69.28 92.81
N LEU A 90 15.47 68.56 92.57
CA LEU A 90 16.71 68.69 93.36
C LEU A 90 17.35 70.07 93.23
N GLU A 91 17.30 70.71 92.05
CA GLU A 91 17.76 72.10 91.87
C GLU A 91 16.84 73.11 92.61
N ALA A 92 15.53 72.87 92.66
CA ALA A 92 14.60 73.66 93.47
C ALA A 92 14.87 73.51 94.98
N GLU A 93 15.12 72.30 95.47
CA GLU A 93 15.51 72.07 96.87
C GLU A 93 16.85 72.74 97.21
N LEU A 94 17.84 72.63 96.33
CA LEU A 94 19.18 73.21 96.52
C LEU A 94 19.13 74.75 96.53
N THR A 95 18.31 75.36 95.67
CA THR A 95 18.09 76.82 95.68
C THR A 95 17.30 77.28 96.92
N ALA A 96 16.31 76.52 97.37
CA ALA A 96 15.59 76.79 98.62
C ALA A 96 16.52 76.69 99.85
N ALA A 97 17.38 75.67 99.91
CA ALA A 97 18.37 75.50 100.99
C ALA A 97 19.39 76.64 101.02
N LYS A 98 19.85 77.12 99.86
CA LYS A 98 20.69 78.33 99.76
C LYS A 98 19.98 79.57 100.29
N ALA A 99 18.73 79.81 99.86
CA ALA A 99 17.95 80.96 100.34
C ALA A 99 17.71 80.92 101.87
N GLN A 100 17.59 79.72 102.46
CA GLN A 100 17.54 79.56 103.93
C GLN A 100 18.88 79.88 104.61
N ALA A 101 20.00 79.49 104.01
CA ALA A 101 21.34 79.86 104.50
C ALA A 101 21.58 81.38 104.41
N ASP A 102 21.30 81.99 103.25
CA ASP A 102 21.41 83.44 103.04
C ASP A 102 20.52 84.21 104.05
N ALA A 103 19.32 83.73 104.33
CA ALA A 103 18.42 84.31 105.33
C ALA A 103 18.92 84.14 106.77
N ALA A 104 19.59 83.02 107.09
CA ALA A 104 20.22 82.82 108.38
C ALA A 104 21.45 83.72 108.57
N GLU A 105 22.29 83.89 107.54
CA GLU A 105 23.40 84.86 107.55
C GLU A 105 22.91 86.30 107.71
N GLN A 106 21.81 86.66 107.04
CA GLN A 106 21.16 87.95 107.24
C GLN A 106 20.63 88.13 108.67
N GLN A 107 20.00 87.11 109.26
CA GLN A 107 19.55 87.15 110.66
C GLN A 107 20.71 87.29 111.66
N VAL A 108 21.81 86.56 111.46
CA VAL A 108 23.04 86.72 112.25
C VAL A 108 23.60 88.13 112.09
N THR A 109 23.55 88.70 110.88
CA THR A 109 24.00 90.07 110.61
C THR A 109 23.10 91.11 111.27
N THR A 110 21.77 90.96 111.23
CA THR A 110 20.85 91.88 111.91
C THR A 110 20.97 91.79 113.43
N LEU A 111 21.08 90.59 114.00
CA LEU A 111 21.32 90.41 115.44
C LEU A 111 22.67 90.99 115.87
N THR A 112 23.70 90.88 115.02
CA THR A 112 25.01 91.52 115.26
C THR A 112 24.89 93.05 115.25
N ASN A 113 24.14 93.62 114.30
CA ASN A 113 23.91 95.06 114.23
C ASN A 113 23.05 95.56 115.41
N GLU A 114 21.99 94.83 115.80
CA GLU A 114 21.19 95.13 116.99
C GLU A 114 22.01 95.08 118.28
N LEU A 115 22.98 94.17 118.38
CA LEU A 115 23.91 94.08 119.52
C LEU A 115 24.93 95.25 119.55
N VAL A 116 25.21 95.87 118.39
CA VAL A 116 26.11 97.03 118.25
C VAL A 116 25.38 98.36 118.45
N ASP A 117 24.17 98.51 117.90
CA ASP A 117 23.32 99.71 118.03
C ASP A 117 22.46 99.72 119.30
N ALA A 118 22.49 98.65 120.10
CA ALA A 118 21.88 98.60 121.43
C ALA A 118 22.34 99.82 122.27
N PRO A 119 21.43 100.75 122.64
CA PRO A 119 21.83 102.02 123.23
C PRO A 119 22.48 101.78 124.59
N ARG A 120 23.73 102.23 124.75
CA ARG A 120 24.42 102.23 126.05
C ARG A 120 23.62 103.06 127.06
N ALA A 121 22.87 102.38 127.92
CA ALA A 121 22.20 103.01 129.04
C ALA A 121 23.25 103.57 130.01
N GLU A 122 23.46 104.89 129.99
CA GLU A 122 24.29 105.56 130.98
C GLU A 122 23.72 105.35 132.38
N GLY A 123 24.55 104.90 133.33
CA GLY A 123 24.19 104.93 134.76
C GLY A 123 23.83 103.61 135.43
N LYS A 124 24.27 102.45 134.92
CA LYS A 124 24.82 101.34 135.74
C LYS A 124 25.43 100.25 134.87
N ASP A 125 26.68 99.90 135.20
CA ASP A 125 27.37 98.66 134.85
C ASP A 125 27.07 98.13 133.45
N ALA A 126 27.39 98.97 132.44
CA ALA A 126 27.54 98.48 131.08
C ALA A 126 28.54 97.31 131.12
N PRO A 127 28.18 96.11 130.62
CA PRO A 127 29.07 94.96 130.63
C PRO A 127 30.38 95.36 129.95
N SER A 128 31.50 95.19 130.68
CA SER A 128 32.75 95.84 130.33
C SER A 128 33.26 95.37 128.96
N ARG A 129 34.22 96.11 128.38
CA ARG A 129 34.92 95.65 127.17
C ARG A 129 35.46 94.22 127.35
N GLU A 130 35.94 93.90 128.55
CA GLU A 130 36.42 92.58 128.93
C GLU A 130 35.30 91.53 128.93
N GLN A 131 34.05 91.89 129.27
CA GLN A 131 32.90 90.98 129.19
C GLN A 131 32.46 90.75 127.74
N PHE A 132 32.47 91.78 126.89
CA PHE A 132 32.27 91.61 125.44
C PHE A 132 33.41 90.82 124.78
N GLU A 133 34.66 91.06 125.18
CA GLU A 133 35.83 90.26 124.75
C GLU A 133 35.75 88.83 125.28
N THR A 134 35.20 88.60 126.49
CA THR A 134 34.94 87.26 127.02
C THR A 134 33.83 86.57 126.23
N ILE A 135 32.74 87.26 125.89
CA ILE A 135 31.66 86.73 125.04
C ILE A 135 32.18 86.43 123.64
N LEU A 136 32.97 87.33 123.03
CA LEU A 136 33.62 87.09 121.74
C LEU A 136 34.60 85.92 121.79
N ARG A 137 35.40 85.78 122.86
CA ARG A 137 36.31 84.64 123.01
C ARG A 137 35.55 83.33 123.24
N VAL A 138 34.43 83.36 123.97
CA VAL A 138 33.54 82.19 124.13
C VAL A 138 32.83 81.86 122.81
N ALA A 139 32.45 82.86 122.02
CA ALA A 139 31.85 82.67 120.70
C ALA A 139 32.88 82.17 119.67
N GLU A 140 34.14 82.63 119.74
CA GLU A 140 35.27 82.13 118.94
C GLU A 140 35.63 80.69 119.35
N GLU A 141 35.67 80.39 120.65
CA GLU A 141 35.91 79.06 121.20
C GLU A 141 34.77 78.09 120.84
N GLN A 142 33.51 78.54 120.87
CA GLN A 142 32.34 77.79 120.37
C GLN A 142 32.33 77.63 118.85
N ALA A 143 32.65 78.68 118.08
CA ALA A 143 32.73 78.61 116.62
C ALA A 143 33.87 77.66 116.18
N ASN A 144 35.01 77.70 116.86
CA ASN A 144 36.11 76.76 116.65
C ASN A 144 35.70 75.32 116.99
N VAL A 145 34.96 75.09 118.08
CA VAL A 145 34.36 73.78 118.39
C VAL A 145 33.35 73.34 117.35
N LEU A 146 32.50 74.24 116.82
CA LEU A 146 31.54 73.94 115.77
C LEU A 146 32.25 73.63 114.43
N ILE A 147 33.29 74.38 114.06
CA ILE A 147 34.12 74.13 112.88
C ILE A 147 34.85 72.78 113.01
N GLN A 148 35.41 72.47 114.17
CA GLN A 148 36.03 71.15 114.42
C GLN A 148 35.01 70.00 114.37
N ASN A 149 33.80 70.20 114.90
CA ASN A 149 32.74 69.20 114.83
C ASN A 149 32.23 69.02 113.39
N ALA A 150 32.03 70.12 112.65
CA ALA A 150 31.67 70.09 111.23
C ALA A 150 32.76 69.44 110.36
N ALA A 151 34.05 69.70 110.63
CA ALA A 151 35.16 69.02 109.97
C ALA A 151 35.15 67.51 110.26
N VAL A 152 34.97 67.10 111.52
CA VAL A 152 34.86 65.68 111.91
C VAL A 152 33.61 65.01 111.31
N GLN A 153 32.50 65.74 111.13
CA GLN A 153 31.30 65.24 110.43
C GLN A 153 31.54 65.12 108.93
N ALA A 154 32.20 66.10 108.31
CA ALA A 154 32.58 66.07 106.90
C ALA A 154 33.56 64.93 106.60
N ASP A 155 34.59 64.72 107.43
CA ASP A 155 35.51 63.58 107.31
C ASP A 155 34.79 62.24 107.45
N ARG A 156 33.81 62.13 108.34
CA ARG A 156 32.97 60.92 108.48
C ARG A 156 32.07 60.69 107.28
N LEU A 157 31.41 61.72 106.75
CA LEU A 157 30.61 61.63 105.53
C LEU A 157 31.47 61.29 104.32
N MET A 158 32.66 61.89 104.18
CA MET A 158 33.61 61.58 103.13
C MET A 158 34.22 60.18 103.27
N ALA A 159 34.37 59.65 104.48
CA ALA A 159 34.77 58.26 104.72
C ALA A 159 33.64 57.30 104.32
N ALA A 160 32.41 57.53 104.80
CA ALA A 160 31.24 56.73 104.48
C ALA A 160 30.93 56.71 102.97
N ALA A 161 30.95 57.86 102.31
CA ALA A 161 30.74 57.96 100.86
C ALA A 161 31.86 57.27 100.05
N ARG A 162 33.10 57.24 100.55
CA ARG A 162 34.19 56.46 99.94
C ARG A 162 33.96 54.96 100.12
N GLU A 163 33.55 54.52 101.31
CA GLU A 163 33.21 53.13 101.62
C GLU A 163 32.04 52.65 100.75
N GLU A 164 30.97 53.44 100.65
CA GLU A 164 29.82 53.20 99.77
C GLU A 164 30.24 53.12 98.28
N VAL A 165 31.04 54.07 97.77
CA VAL A 165 31.55 54.00 96.39
C VAL A 165 32.46 52.78 96.17
N THR A 166 33.18 52.29 97.18
CA THR A 166 33.91 51.02 97.06
C THR A 166 33.00 49.79 97.11
N ALA A 167 31.90 49.83 97.88
CA ALA A 167 30.91 48.76 97.92
C ALA A 167 30.14 48.67 96.59
N GLN A 168 29.58 49.78 96.09
CA GLN A 168 28.89 49.87 94.80
C GLN A 168 29.79 49.40 93.63
N ARG A 169 31.10 49.70 93.68
CA ARG A 169 32.06 49.19 92.67
C ARG A 169 32.29 47.69 92.79
N ALA A 170 32.48 47.17 94.00
CA ALA A 170 32.65 45.72 94.20
C ALA A 170 31.40 44.92 93.83
N GLU A 171 30.21 45.49 94.05
CA GLU A 171 28.91 44.95 93.62
C GLU A 171 28.77 44.99 92.09
N ALA A 172 29.05 46.13 91.46
CA ALA A 172 29.05 46.25 90.00
C ALA A 172 30.07 45.32 89.31
N ASP A 173 31.29 45.19 89.85
CA ASP A 173 32.30 44.25 89.36
C ASP A 173 31.83 42.79 89.50
N ALA A 174 31.14 42.44 90.60
CA ALA A 174 30.57 41.11 90.82
C ALA A 174 29.37 40.80 89.91
N ASP A 175 28.53 41.80 89.63
CA ASP A 175 27.41 41.70 88.68
C ASP A 175 27.90 41.58 87.23
N VAL A 176 28.89 42.39 86.83
CA VAL A 176 29.56 42.26 85.53
C VAL A 176 30.19 40.88 85.38
N ALA A 177 30.87 40.37 86.41
CA ALA A 177 31.41 39.01 86.39
C ALA A 177 30.30 37.93 86.25
N ARG A 178 29.16 38.11 86.92
CA ARG A 178 27.99 37.20 86.81
C ARG A 178 27.38 37.22 85.41
N ILE A 179 27.18 38.41 84.83
CA ILE A 179 26.65 38.59 83.48
C ILE A 179 27.59 37.98 82.43
N ILE A 180 28.91 38.19 82.55
CA ILE A 180 29.90 37.59 81.66
C ILE A 180 29.90 36.07 81.76
N ALA A 181 29.86 35.51 82.98
CA ALA A 181 29.82 34.07 83.19
C ALA A 181 28.53 33.43 82.63
N GLN A 182 27.38 34.09 82.82
CA GLN A 182 26.10 33.65 82.25
C GLN A 182 26.14 33.69 80.72
N ALA A 183 26.55 34.81 80.12
CA ALA A 183 26.62 34.95 78.66
C ALA A 183 27.63 33.98 78.01
N GLN A 184 28.72 33.63 78.70
CA GLN A 184 29.64 32.57 78.28
C GLN A 184 28.97 31.19 78.33
N HIS A 185 28.26 30.87 79.42
CA HIS A 185 27.56 29.60 79.56
C HIS A 185 26.45 29.44 78.50
N ASP A 186 25.67 30.49 78.23
CA ASP A 186 24.63 30.48 77.20
C ASP A 186 25.22 30.36 75.78
N ALA A 187 26.33 31.04 75.50
CA ALA A 187 27.05 30.89 74.24
C ALA A 187 27.59 29.47 74.02
N ASP A 188 28.11 28.83 75.06
CA ASP A 188 28.60 27.45 74.98
C ASP A 188 27.45 26.42 74.94
N GLN A 189 26.30 26.68 75.57
CA GLN A 189 25.08 25.91 75.35
C GLN A 189 24.59 26.01 73.90
N VAL A 190 24.59 27.21 73.31
CA VAL A 190 24.16 27.42 71.92
C VAL A 190 25.11 26.73 70.94
N ARG A 191 26.43 26.79 71.18
CA ARG A 191 27.42 26.02 70.41
C ARG A 191 27.16 24.51 70.49
N LEU A 192 26.99 23.97 71.70
CA LEU A 192 26.74 22.54 71.87
C LEU A 192 25.45 22.09 71.16
N LYS A 193 24.38 22.90 71.21
CA LYS A 193 23.15 22.64 70.44
C LYS A 193 23.42 22.60 68.95
N ILE A 194 24.08 23.64 68.40
CA ILE A 194 24.45 23.71 66.98
C ILE A 194 25.31 22.51 66.56
N ASP A 195 26.30 22.10 67.35
CA ASP A 195 27.15 20.94 67.04
C ASP A 195 26.34 19.62 67.05
N THR A 196 25.39 19.45 67.97
CA THR A 196 24.50 18.28 68.00
C THR A 196 23.46 18.27 66.87
N GLU A 197 22.93 19.43 66.49
CA GLU A 197 22.00 19.58 65.36
C GLU A 197 22.74 19.37 64.03
N TYR A 198 23.94 19.93 63.87
CA TYR A 198 24.79 19.75 62.71
C TYR A 198 25.15 18.27 62.49
N THR A 199 25.63 17.59 63.53
CA THR A 199 25.97 16.15 63.43
C THR A 199 24.75 15.25 63.24
N ALA A 200 23.58 15.64 63.78
CA ALA A 200 22.32 14.95 63.47
C ALA A 200 21.91 15.15 62.00
N HIS A 201 22.02 16.36 61.47
CA HIS A 201 21.71 16.67 60.07
C HIS A 201 22.67 15.98 59.09
N GLU A 202 23.98 15.98 59.38
CA GLU A 202 25.00 15.24 58.63
C GLU A 202 24.65 13.74 58.59
N ALA A 203 24.30 13.14 59.74
CA ALA A 203 23.87 11.75 59.82
C ALA A 203 22.52 11.46 59.11
N THR A 204 21.61 12.43 58.96
CA THR A 204 20.43 12.27 58.10
C THR A 204 20.79 12.33 56.62
N LEU A 205 21.63 13.28 56.21
CA LEU A 205 22.08 13.44 54.82
C LEU A 205 22.89 12.22 54.34
N GLU A 206 23.75 11.64 55.18
CA GLU A 206 24.48 10.41 54.87
C GLU A 206 23.52 9.23 54.63
N ARG A 207 22.49 9.06 55.47
CA ARG A 207 21.47 8.00 55.31
C ARG A 207 20.63 8.21 54.05
N GLU A 208 20.22 9.44 53.77
CA GLU A 208 19.47 9.77 52.56
C GLU A 208 20.32 9.57 51.29
N ALA A 209 21.60 9.95 51.31
CA ALA A 209 22.54 9.70 50.22
C ALA A 209 22.79 8.20 50.00
N ALA A 210 22.95 7.43 51.08
CA ALA A 210 23.11 5.97 51.01
C ALA A 210 21.86 5.28 50.44
N HIS A 211 20.67 5.65 50.90
CA HIS A 211 19.38 5.15 50.41
C HIS A 211 19.09 5.58 48.96
N ALA A 212 19.52 6.78 48.56
CA ALA A 212 19.47 7.23 47.16
C ALA A 212 20.43 6.42 46.27
N ALA A 213 21.66 6.16 46.75
CA ALA A 213 22.63 5.32 46.05
C ALA A 213 22.16 3.87 45.93
N GLU A 214 21.54 3.30 46.97
CA GLU A 214 20.92 1.98 46.95
C GLU A 214 19.77 1.91 45.93
N LYS A 215 18.87 2.90 45.91
CA LYS A 215 17.81 3.00 44.89
C LYS A 215 18.35 3.11 43.46
N VAL A 216 19.40 3.91 43.24
CA VAL A 216 20.08 4.00 41.94
C VAL A 216 20.72 2.65 41.57
N HIS A 217 21.29 1.93 42.54
CA HIS A 217 21.85 0.61 42.30
C HIS A 217 20.77 -0.42 41.96
N GLN A 218 19.67 -0.49 42.73
CA GLN A 218 18.52 -1.34 42.43
C GLN A 218 17.94 -1.05 41.05
N ALA A 219 17.65 0.22 40.73
CA ALA A 219 17.15 0.62 39.41
C ALA A 219 18.14 0.28 38.29
N SER A 220 19.46 0.32 38.54
CA SER A 220 20.47 -0.13 37.58
C SER A 220 20.44 -1.65 37.36
N GLN A 221 20.26 -2.45 38.43
CA GLN A 221 20.11 -3.90 38.33
C GLN A 221 18.83 -4.27 37.57
N GLU A 222 17.69 -3.69 37.93
CA GLU A 222 16.41 -3.89 37.25
C GLU A 222 16.50 -3.49 35.77
N ALA A 223 17.11 -2.36 35.44
CA ALA A 223 17.35 -1.95 34.05
C ALA A 223 18.26 -2.95 33.29
N THR A 224 19.25 -3.57 33.93
CA THR A 224 20.03 -4.65 33.29
C THR A 224 19.22 -5.94 33.13
N ALA A 225 18.40 -6.32 34.12
CA ALA A 225 17.52 -7.48 34.04
C ALA A 225 16.55 -7.35 32.85
N ILE A 226 15.82 -6.23 32.78
CA ILE A 226 14.89 -5.89 31.70
C ILE A 226 15.59 -5.90 30.33
N ARG A 227 16.81 -5.36 30.21
CA ARG A 227 17.59 -5.45 28.97
C ARG A 227 17.90 -6.90 28.58
N THR A 228 18.41 -7.73 29.50
CA THR A 228 18.72 -9.12 29.16
C THR A 228 17.46 -9.95 28.85
N GLU A 229 16.31 -9.61 29.42
CA GLU A 229 15.03 -10.24 29.08
C GLU A 229 14.52 -9.80 27.71
N ALA A 230 14.57 -8.50 27.40
CA ALA A 230 14.24 -7.97 26.08
C ALA A 230 15.17 -8.52 24.98
N GLU A 231 16.47 -8.68 25.27
CA GLU A 231 17.45 -9.30 24.36
C GLU A 231 17.14 -10.79 24.10
N LYS A 232 16.77 -11.55 25.15
CA LYS A 232 16.32 -12.95 25.02
C LYS A 232 15.01 -13.04 24.23
N GLY A 233 14.03 -12.18 24.50
CA GLY A 233 12.78 -12.09 23.76
C GLY A 233 13.00 -11.76 22.29
N ALA A 234 13.82 -10.76 21.99
CA ALA A 234 14.21 -10.42 20.62
C ALA A 234 14.99 -11.54 19.92
N ALA A 235 15.83 -12.30 20.64
CA ALA A 235 16.51 -13.47 20.10
C ALA A 235 15.53 -14.63 19.80
N ALA A 236 14.55 -14.88 20.67
CA ALA A 236 13.49 -15.86 20.46
C ALA A 236 12.62 -15.49 19.26
N LEU A 237 12.18 -14.22 19.15
CA LEU A 237 11.42 -13.73 17.99
C LEU A 237 12.22 -13.82 16.69
N ARG A 238 13.51 -13.45 16.68
CA ARG A 238 14.38 -13.66 15.51
C ARG A 238 14.47 -15.14 15.14
N SER A 239 14.65 -16.04 16.11
CA SER A 239 14.70 -17.49 15.87
C SER A 239 13.39 -18.04 15.32
N LEU A 240 12.25 -17.54 15.80
CA LEU A 240 10.91 -17.89 15.33
C LEU A 240 10.71 -17.44 13.87
N VAL A 241 10.98 -16.17 13.56
CA VAL A 241 10.84 -15.63 12.20
C VAL A 241 11.80 -16.33 11.22
N THR A 242 13.03 -16.68 11.62
CA THR A 242 13.92 -17.48 10.76
C THR A 242 13.40 -18.91 10.54
N ARG A 243 12.69 -19.49 11.50
CA ARG A 243 12.08 -20.82 11.35
C ARG A 243 10.85 -20.76 10.44
N GLU A 244 10.00 -19.76 10.60
CA GLU A 244 8.81 -19.57 9.76
C GLU A 244 9.20 -19.24 8.32
N THR A 245 10.16 -18.34 8.09
CA THR A 245 10.63 -18.00 6.73
C THR A 245 11.35 -19.16 6.04
N THR A 246 12.13 -19.98 6.77
CA THR A 246 12.72 -21.21 6.19
C THR A 246 11.67 -22.29 5.93
N GLN A 247 10.62 -22.40 6.75
CA GLN A 247 9.49 -23.29 6.49
C GLN A 247 8.69 -22.83 5.27
N LEU A 248 8.21 -21.59 5.23
CA LEU A 248 7.47 -21.03 4.10
C LEU A 248 8.25 -21.15 2.78
N ARG A 249 9.59 -20.97 2.84
CA ARG A 249 10.46 -21.23 1.69
C ARG A 249 10.48 -22.71 1.28
N ALA A 250 10.67 -23.63 2.23
CA ALA A 250 10.67 -25.06 1.95
C ALA A 250 9.29 -25.57 1.44
N ASP A 251 8.21 -24.89 1.84
CA ASP A 251 6.84 -25.18 1.46
C ASP A 251 6.57 -24.68 0.02
N ALA A 252 6.91 -23.42 -0.29
CA ALA A 252 6.87 -22.89 -1.65
C ALA A 252 7.79 -23.66 -2.62
N GLU A 253 8.99 -24.06 -2.18
CA GLU A 253 9.87 -24.92 -2.99
C GLU A 253 9.27 -26.32 -3.22
N ARG A 254 8.39 -26.83 -2.36
CA ARG A 254 7.61 -28.07 -2.62
C ARG A 254 6.49 -27.82 -3.62
N GLU A 255 5.74 -26.74 -3.47
CA GLU A 255 4.63 -26.37 -4.39
C GLU A 255 5.13 -26.13 -5.82
N VAL A 256 6.25 -25.44 -6.00
CA VAL A 256 6.88 -25.27 -7.33
C VAL A 256 7.33 -26.61 -7.92
N ARG A 257 7.85 -27.54 -7.09
CA ARG A 257 8.22 -28.88 -7.55
C ARG A 257 7.00 -29.72 -7.95
N GLU A 258 5.89 -29.59 -7.24
CA GLU A 258 4.63 -30.26 -7.59
C GLU A 258 3.99 -29.65 -8.85
N MET A 259 4.00 -28.32 -8.99
CA MET A 259 3.55 -27.63 -10.20
C MET A 259 4.35 -28.06 -11.42
N ASN A 260 5.68 -28.10 -11.33
CA ASN A 260 6.55 -28.53 -12.42
C ASN A 260 6.33 -30.01 -12.79
N ALA A 261 6.02 -30.87 -11.80
CA ALA A 261 5.66 -32.27 -12.07
C ALA A 261 4.33 -32.36 -12.84
N ARG A 262 3.29 -31.62 -12.43
CA ARG A 262 2.01 -31.55 -13.15
C ARG A 262 2.16 -30.99 -14.56
N VAL A 263 3.02 -30.00 -14.77
CA VAL A 263 3.34 -29.46 -16.11
C VAL A 263 3.96 -30.55 -16.99
N LEU A 264 4.93 -31.32 -16.47
CA LEU A 264 5.54 -32.43 -17.21
C LEU A 264 4.52 -33.55 -17.52
N GLU A 265 3.59 -33.85 -16.61
CA GLU A 265 2.47 -34.77 -16.87
C GLU A 265 1.53 -34.24 -17.98
N PHE A 266 1.24 -32.93 -17.99
CA PHE A 266 0.48 -32.30 -19.07
C PHE A 266 1.23 -32.31 -20.41
N GLU A 267 2.54 -32.04 -20.42
CA GLU A 267 3.38 -32.16 -21.62
C GLU A 267 3.43 -33.61 -22.15
N GLU A 268 3.52 -34.61 -21.28
CA GLU A 268 3.45 -36.03 -21.69
C GLU A 268 2.07 -36.38 -22.27
N THR A 269 0.97 -35.93 -21.66
CA THR A 269 -0.37 -36.17 -22.24
C THR A 269 -0.61 -35.40 -23.54
N LEU A 270 -0.03 -34.21 -23.70
CA LEU A 270 -0.10 -33.43 -24.94
C LEU A 270 0.67 -34.12 -26.06
N THR A 271 1.91 -34.52 -25.81
CA THR A 271 2.77 -35.22 -26.79
C THR A 271 2.19 -36.56 -27.19
N ARG A 272 1.72 -37.40 -26.25
CA ARG A 272 0.97 -38.63 -26.57
C ARG A 272 -0.24 -38.35 -27.47
N ARG A 273 -1.04 -37.32 -27.15
CA ARG A 273 -2.20 -36.94 -27.99
C ARG A 273 -1.80 -36.40 -29.37
N GLN A 274 -0.65 -35.73 -29.48
CA GLN A 274 -0.09 -35.30 -30.77
C GLN A 274 0.42 -36.49 -31.59
N ASP A 275 1.06 -37.48 -30.97
CA ASP A 275 1.53 -38.70 -31.62
C ASP A 275 0.36 -39.60 -32.05
N ASP A 276 -0.69 -39.72 -31.24
CA ASP A 276 -1.93 -40.41 -31.58
C ASP A 276 -2.62 -39.73 -32.77
N ALA A 277 -2.79 -38.39 -32.73
CA ALA A 277 -3.38 -37.63 -33.83
C ALA A 277 -2.54 -37.67 -35.12
N GLN A 278 -1.20 -37.70 -35.02
CA GLN A 278 -0.31 -37.91 -36.18
C GLN A 278 -0.46 -39.32 -36.74
N GLN A 279 -0.59 -40.36 -35.90
CA GLN A 279 -0.86 -41.72 -36.35
C GLN A 279 -2.23 -41.84 -37.02
N GLU A 280 -3.29 -41.27 -36.46
CA GLU A 280 -4.62 -41.21 -37.07
C GLU A 280 -4.57 -40.47 -38.43
N PHE A 281 -3.87 -39.34 -38.51
CA PHE A 281 -3.68 -38.60 -39.76
C PHE A 281 -2.91 -39.42 -40.80
N LEU A 282 -1.83 -40.12 -40.42
CA LEU A 282 -1.08 -40.99 -41.32
C LEU A 282 -1.91 -42.20 -41.78
N VAL A 283 -2.74 -42.78 -40.91
CA VAL A 283 -3.66 -43.86 -41.27
C VAL A 283 -4.73 -43.36 -42.25
N LEU A 284 -5.34 -42.21 -41.98
CA LEU A 284 -6.33 -41.58 -42.87
C LEU A 284 -5.71 -41.18 -44.22
N HIS A 285 -4.49 -40.62 -44.21
CA HIS A 285 -3.74 -40.28 -45.41
C HIS A 285 -3.43 -41.52 -46.25
N ASN A 286 -2.93 -42.60 -45.64
CA ASN A 286 -2.67 -43.86 -46.33
C ASN A 286 -3.96 -44.50 -46.88
N GLN A 287 -5.09 -44.40 -46.15
CA GLN A 287 -6.41 -44.81 -46.65
C GLN A 287 -6.88 -43.97 -47.84
N ALA A 288 -6.64 -42.66 -47.81
CA ALA A 288 -6.99 -41.73 -48.89
C ALA A 288 -6.10 -41.94 -50.13
N VAL A 289 -4.79 -42.17 -49.96
CA VAL A 289 -3.87 -42.57 -51.03
C VAL A 289 -4.30 -43.90 -51.63
N ALA A 290 -4.53 -44.94 -50.81
CA ALA A 290 -5.02 -46.24 -51.30
C ALA A 290 -6.43 -46.16 -51.92
N HIS A 291 -7.22 -45.12 -51.64
CA HIS A 291 -8.49 -44.83 -52.31
C HIS A 291 -8.28 -44.15 -53.67
N ALA A 292 -7.40 -43.16 -53.74
CA ALA A 292 -7.00 -42.52 -54.99
C ALA A 292 -6.31 -43.52 -55.95
N GLU A 293 -5.39 -44.35 -55.45
CA GLU A 293 -4.76 -45.43 -56.21
C GLU A 293 -5.80 -46.41 -56.77
N ARG A 294 -6.80 -46.81 -55.97
CA ARG A 294 -7.91 -47.65 -56.47
C ARG A 294 -8.72 -46.96 -57.55
N ILE A 295 -9.08 -45.68 -57.38
CA ILE A 295 -9.82 -44.90 -58.41
C ILE A 295 -8.98 -44.77 -59.69
N THR A 296 -7.69 -44.46 -59.59
CA THR A 296 -6.82 -44.39 -60.78
C THR A 296 -6.61 -45.76 -61.43
N THR A 297 -6.57 -46.86 -60.66
CA THR A 297 -6.47 -48.22 -61.20
C THR A 297 -7.75 -48.62 -61.92
N ASP A 298 -8.92 -48.40 -61.31
CA ASP A 298 -10.24 -48.66 -61.91
C ASP A 298 -10.47 -47.81 -63.16
N ALA A 299 -10.11 -46.51 -63.13
CA ALA A 299 -10.16 -45.65 -64.31
C ALA A 299 -9.20 -46.11 -65.41
N ASN A 300 -7.98 -46.55 -65.08
CA ASN A 300 -7.04 -47.11 -66.06
C ASN A 300 -7.52 -48.46 -66.62
N GLU A 301 -8.16 -49.32 -65.81
CA GLU A 301 -8.76 -50.57 -66.27
C GLU A 301 -9.99 -50.29 -67.15
N GLN A 302 -10.83 -49.32 -66.82
CA GLN A 302 -11.95 -48.87 -67.65
C GLN A 302 -11.45 -48.30 -69.00
N VAL A 303 -10.39 -47.49 -68.99
CA VAL A 303 -9.75 -46.99 -70.21
C VAL A 303 -9.19 -48.15 -71.04
N ALA A 304 -8.43 -49.08 -70.43
CA ALA A 304 -7.90 -50.26 -71.12
C ALA A 304 -9.01 -51.15 -71.70
N ALA A 305 -10.06 -51.43 -70.94
CA ALA A 305 -11.22 -52.19 -71.40
C ALA A 305 -11.98 -51.49 -72.54
N SER A 306 -12.03 -50.15 -72.54
CA SER A 306 -12.60 -49.35 -73.63
C SER A 306 -11.73 -49.41 -74.90
N LEU A 307 -10.40 -49.39 -74.76
CA LEU A 307 -9.46 -49.57 -75.86
C LEU A 307 -9.54 -50.99 -76.44
N ASP A 308 -9.60 -52.02 -75.60
CA ASP A 308 -9.82 -53.42 -76.01
C ASP A 308 -11.20 -53.61 -76.67
N HIS A 309 -12.22 -52.87 -76.25
CA HIS A 309 -13.53 -52.87 -76.89
C HIS A 309 -13.45 -52.21 -78.28
N ALA A 310 -12.80 -51.05 -78.40
CA ALA A 310 -12.55 -50.37 -79.67
C ALA A 310 -11.72 -51.24 -80.62
N GLN A 311 -10.65 -51.89 -80.16
CA GLN A 311 -9.84 -52.83 -80.94
C GLN A 311 -10.65 -54.05 -81.41
N ARG A 312 -11.53 -54.60 -80.56
CA ARG A 312 -12.44 -55.70 -80.97
C ARG A 312 -13.51 -55.25 -81.95
N ILE A 313 -13.92 -53.98 -81.92
CA ILE A 313 -14.82 -53.40 -82.93
C ILE A 313 -14.07 -53.15 -84.25
N SER A 314 -12.87 -52.58 -84.21
CA SER A 314 -12.07 -52.35 -85.43
C SER A 314 -11.63 -53.65 -86.09
N ALA A 315 -11.19 -54.65 -85.33
CA ALA A 315 -10.86 -55.97 -85.88
C ALA A 315 -12.08 -56.66 -86.53
N LYS A 316 -13.29 -56.52 -85.93
CA LYS A 316 -14.54 -56.96 -86.58
C LYS A 316 -14.85 -56.15 -87.84
N ALA A 317 -14.61 -54.84 -87.84
CA ALA A 317 -14.81 -53.98 -89.00
C ALA A 317 -13.85 -54.37 -90.14
N ASP A 318 -12.57 -54.63 -89.84
CA ASP A 318 -11.57 -55.13 -90.79
C ASP A 318 -11.98 -56.50 -91.36
N ASP A 319 -12.48 -57.42 -90.54
CA ASP A 319 -12.95 -58.73 -90.99
C ASP A 319 -14.25 -58.65 -91.81
N TYR A 320 -15.17 -57.74 -91.47
CA TYR A 320 -16.30 -57.40 -92.34
C TYR A 320 -15.82 -56.78 -93.65
N GLU A 321 -14.83 -55.88 -93.63
CA GLU A 321 -14.29 -55.25 -94.85
C GLU A 321 -13.57 -56.28 -95.73
N ARG A 322 -12.83 -57.23 -95.15
CA ARG A 322 -12.25 -58.39 -95.85
C ARG A 322 -13.33 -59.29 -96.44
N LEU A 323 -14.37 -59.60 -95.66
CA LEU A 323 -15.50 -60.40 -96.13
C LEU A 323 -16.19 -59.72 -97.32
N MET A 324 -16.51 -58.43 -97.21
CA MET A 324 -17.16 -57.65 -98.27
C MET A 324 -16.26 -57.51 -99.51
N ARG A 325 -14.94 -57.33 -99.36
CA ARG A 325 -13.99 -57.40 -100.49
C ARG A 325 -13.99 -58.79 -101.15
N SER A 326 -13.98 -59.86 -100.37
CA SER A 326 -14.01 -61.23 -100.92
C SER A 326 -15.34 -61.54 -101.62
N GLN A 327 -16.47 -61.08 -101.07
CA GLN A 327 -17.78 -61.20 -101.68
C GLN A 327 -17.84 -60.41 -103.00
N ALA A 328 -17.35 -59.17 -103.02
CA ALA A 328 -17.22 -58.37 -104.23
C ALA A 328 -16.36 -59.08 -105.30
N GLN A 329 -15.21 -59.66 -104.92
CA GLN A 329 -14.38 -60.47 -105.83
C GLN A 329 -15.11 -61.72 -106.34
N THR A 330 -15.90 -62.42 -105.52
CA THR A 330 -16.69 -63.57 -106.00
C THR A 330 -17.85 -63.15 -106.92
N ILE A 331 -18.49 -62.02 -106.65
CA ILE A 331 -19.54 -61.44 -107.51
C ILE A 331 -18.94 -60.99 -108.85
N GLU A 332 -17.76 -60.37 -108.83
CA GLU A 332 -17.03 -60.00 -110.04
C GLU A 332 -16.61 -61.24 -110.84
N ALA A 333 -16.04 -62.26 -110.19
CA ALA A 333 -15.63 -63.50 -110.84
C ALA A 333 -16.82 -64.25 -111.46
N ASP A 334 -17.95 -64.35 -110.77
CA ASP A 334 -19.18 -64.94 -111.31
C ASP A 334 -19.78 -64.09 -112.44
N ALA A 335 -19.74 -62.76 -112.34
CA ALA A 335 -20.11 -61.88 -113.45
C ALA A 335 -19.21 -62.08 -114.68
N GLN A 336 -17.89 -62.24 -114.49
CA GLN A 336 -16.95 -62.57 -115.57
C GLN A 336 -17.21 -63.96 -116.16
N VAL A 337 -17.55 -64.96 -115.34
CA VAL A 337 -17.95 -66.30 -115.83
C VAL A 337 -19.24 -66.18 -116.63
N ARG A 338 -20.32 -65.60 -116.08
CA ARG A 338 -21.60 -65.39 -116.78
C ARG A 338 -21.45 -64.60 -118.09
N ALA A 339 -20.51 -63.65 -118.15
CA ALA A 339 -20.18 -62.92 -119.38
C ALA A 339 -19.47 -63.81 -120.44
N ARG A 340 -18.49 -64.65 -120.04
CA ARG A 340 -17.86 -65.63 -120.93
C ARG A 340 -18.87 -66.65 -121.45
N ASP A 341 -19.71 -67.16 -120.55
CA ASP A 341 -20.81 -68.09 -120.83
C ASP A 341 -21.81 -67.51 -121.84
N ALA A 342 -22.11 -66.21 -121.75
CA ALA A 342 -22.93 -65.49 -122.72
C ALA A 342 -22.24 -65.33 -124.08
N LEU A 343 -20.94 -65.01 -124.10
CA LEU A 343 -20.13 -64.92 -125.32
C LEU A 343 -19.99 -66.28 -126.03
N ASP A 344 -19.82 -67.37 -125.29
CA ASP A 344 -19.71 -68.71 -125.86
C ASP A 344 -21.06 -69.26 -126.33
N ARG A 345 -22.16 -68.98 -125.61
CA ARG A 345 -23.53 -69.18 -126.15
C ARG A 345 -23.76 -68.38 -127.43
N ALA A 346 -23.27 -67.14 -127.51
CA ALA A 346 -23.36 -66.33 -128.72
C ALA A 346 -22.52 -66.93 -129.86
N ARG A 347 -21.27 -67.36 -129.61
CA ARG A 347 -20.42 -68.05 -130.60
C ARG A 347 -21.06 -69.33 -131.13
N VAL A 348 -21.59 -70.19 -130.26
CA VAL A 348 -22.29 -71.43 -130.67
C VAL A 348 -23.55 -71.11 -131.48
N LYS A 349 -24.31 -70.07 -131.11
CA LYS A 349 -25.46 -69.61 -131.90
C LYS A 349 -25.03 -69.09 -133.28
N SER A 350 -23.98 -68.29 -133.36
CA SER A 350 -23.42 -67.78 -134.62
C SER A 350 -22.88 -68.90 -135.50
N GLN A 351 -22.13 -69.86 -134.93
CA GLN A 351 -21.65 -71.03 -135.67
C GLN A 351 -22.83 -71.84 -136.24
N LYS A 352 -23.86 -72.12 -135.43
CA LYS A 352 -25.06 -72.83 -135.89
C LYS A 352 -25.82 -72.07 -137.00
N ILE A 353 -25.77 -70.73 -137.01
CA ILE A 353 -26.31 -69.92 -138.12
C ILE A 353 -25.43 -70.08 -139.37
N VAL A 354 -24.10 -70.00 -139.24
CA VAL A 354 -23.15 -70.20 -140.35
C VAL A 354 -23.27 -71.61 -140.95
N ASP A 355 -23.36 -72.65 -140.11
CA ASP A 355 -23.54 -74.04 -140.55
C ASP A 355 -24.88 -74.21 -141.29
N SER A 356 -25.97 -73.63 -140.76
CA SER A 356 -27.30 -73.65 -141.39
C SER A 356 -27.31 -72.93 -142.75
N VAL A 357 -26.67 -71.76 -142.85
CA VAL A 357 -26.54 -71.00 -144.11
C VAL A 357 -25.65 -71.74 -145.12
N THR A 358 -24.58 -72.38 -144.65
CA THR A 358 -23.68 -73.19 -145.49
C THR A 358 -24.38 -74.44 -146.00
N GLN A 359 -25.14 -75.12 -145.15
CA GLN A 359 -25.95 -76.27 -145.55
C GLN A 359 -27.05 -75.84 -146.54
N HIS A 360 -27.80 -74.77 -146.26
CA HIS A 360 -28.85 -74.27 -147.15
C HIS A 360 -28.30 -73.85 -148.52
N THR A 361 -27.20 -73.11 -148.58
CA THR A 361 -26.55 -72.75 -149.86
C THR A 361 -26.01 -73.98 -150.60
N SER A 362 -25.50 -75.00 -149.90
CA SER A 362 -25.11 -76.29 -150.52
C SER A 362 -26.29 -77.09 -151.08
N THR A 363 -27.46 -77.01 -150.43
CA THR A 363 -28.71 -77.61 -150.90
C THR A 363 -29.24 -76.87 -152.13
N VAL A 364 -29.27 -75.54 -152.10
CA VAL A 364 -29.70 -74.70 -153.25
C VAL A 364 -28.75 -74.90 -154.45
N LEU A 365 -27.44 -75.06 -154.23
CA LEU A 365 -26.50 -75.42 -155.29
C LEU A 365 -26.81 -76.80 -155.90
N ARG A 366 -27.07 -77.82 -155.07
CA ARG A 366 -27.46 -79.15 -155.56
C ARG A 366 -28.79 -79.14 -156.31
N ASP A 367 -29.80 -78.46 -155.76
CA ASP A 367 -31.12 -78.34 -156.38
C ASP A 367 -31.02 -77.62 -157.75
N ALA A 368 -30.19 -76.59 -157.86
CA ALA A 368 -29.88 -75.94 -159.14
C ALA A 368 -29.12 -76.87 -160.12
N GLU A 369 -28.17 -77.69 -159.65
CA GLU A 369 -27.48 -78.70 -160.46
C GLU A 369 -28.42 -79.85 -160.91
N ASP A 370 -29.37 -80.24 -160.07
CA ASP A 370 -30.42 -81.22 -160.38
C ASP A 370 -31.42 -80.63 -161.38
N HIS A 371 -31.87 -79.38 -161.20
CA HIS A 371 -32.69 -78.66 -162.19
C HIS A 371 -31.97 -78.50 -163.54
N ALA A 372 -30.66 -78.23 -163.54
CA ALA A 372 -29.86 -78.16 -164.76
C ALA A 372 -29.73 -79.53 -165.47
N ARG A 373 -29.71 -80.63 -164.71
CA ARG A 373 -29.78 -82.01 -165.26
C ARG A 373 -31.18 -82.33 -165.77
N GLN A 374 -32.23 -81.94 -165.04
CA GLN A 374 -33.65 -82.11 -165.40
C GLN A 374 -33.97 -81.43 -166.74
N LEU A 375 -33.57 -80.17 -166.93
CA LEU A 375 -33.75 -79.43 -168.19
C LEU A 375 -33.00 -80.06 -169.36
N ARG A 376 -31.77 -80.56 -169.14
CA ARG A 376 -30.97 -81.23 -170.17
C ARG A 376 -31.58 -82.57 -170.59
N TRP A 377 -32.20 -83.30 -169.66
CA TRP A 377 -32.96 -84.52 -169.93
C TRP A 377 -34.27 -84.23 -170.68
N GLN A 378 -35.03 -83.20 -170.28
CA GLN A 378 -36.24 -82.76 -170.98
C GLN A 378 -35.97 -82.34 -172.43
N GLN A 379 -34.82 -81.72 -172.73
CA GLN A 379 -34.41 -81.42 -174.11
C GLN A 379 -34.15 -82.69 -174.96
N GLN A 380 -33.62 -83.77 -174.37
CA GLN A 380 -33.52 -85.05 -175.08
C GLN A 380 -34.88 -85.71 -175.28
N GLN A 381 -35.79 -85.64 -174.30
CA GLN A 381 -37.16 -86.15 -174.47
C GLN A 381 -37.96 -85.39 -175.53
N LEU A 382 -37.81 -84.07 -175.63
CA LEU A 382 -38.43 -83.27 -176.71
C LEU A 382 -37.92 -83.69 -178.09
N ALA A 383 -36.65 -84.08 -178.21
CA ALA A 383 -36.08 -84.58 -179.46
C ALA A 383 -36.64 -85.96 -179.86
N SER A 384 -36.85 -86.88 -178.91
CA SER A 384 -37.49 -88.18 -179.21
C SER A 384 -39.00 -88.05 -179.44
N PHE A 385 -39.69 -87.23 -178.66
CA PHE A 385 -41.14 -87.04 -178.76
C PHE A 385 -41.53 -86.37 -180.09
N MET A 386 -40.70 -85.45 -180.62
CA MET A 386 -40.88 -84.89 -181.97
C MET A 386 -40.74 -85.92 -183.12
N ALA A 387 -40.17 -87.11 -182.87
CA ALA A 387 -40.19 -88.22 -183.82
C ALA A 387 -41.49 -89.04 -183.71
N GLU A 388 -41.93 -89.33 -182.48
CA GLU A 388 -43.10 -90.16 -182.18
C GLU A 388 -44.43 -89.46 -182.52
N VAL A 389 -44.53 -88.15 -182.30
CA VAL A 389 -45.73 -87.31 -182.55
C VAL A 389 -46.06 -87.14 -184.06
N ARG A 390 -45.21 -87.63 -184.97
CA ARG A 390 -45.50 -87.58 -186.42
C ARG A 390 -46.42 -88.70 -186.91
N GLU A 391 -46.57 -89.82 -186.19
CA GLU A 391 -47.30 -91.00 -186.74
C GLU A 391 -48.73 -91.19 -186.21
N LEU A 392 -49.16 -90.52 -185.12
CA LEU A 392 -50.57 -90.63 -184.67
C LEU A 392 -51.22 -89.32 -184.17
N ILE A 393 -51.60 -88.48 -185.14
CA ILE A 393 -52.96 -87.91 -185.30
C ILE A 393 -53.77 -87.66 -184.00
N ARG A 394 -53.88 -86.37 -183.61
CA ARG A 394 -55.07 -85.57 -183.18
C ARG A 394 -56.24 -86.21 -182.38
N PRO A 395 -56.99 -85.42 -181.55
CA PRO A 395 -56.71 -84.10 -180.94
C PRO A 395 -57.16 -83.95 -179.44
N ASP A 396 -56.97 -82.75 -178.86
CA ASP A 396 -57.56 -82.22 -177.59
C ASP A 396 -57.23 -82.99 -176.28
N GLY A 397 -57.33 -82.50 -175.02
CA GLY A 397 -57.70 -81.22 -174.37
C GLY A 397 -58.04 -81.46 -172.85
N ILE A 398 -58.19 -80.53 -171.88
CA ILE A 398 -58.02 -79.05 -171.76
C ILE A 398 -57.85 -78.66 -170.24
N PHE A 399 -56.68 -78.12 -169.80
CA PHE A 399 -56.45 -77.35 -168.53
C PHE A 399 -56.70 -78.09 -167.15
N SER A 400 -56.34 -77.61 -165.93
CA SER A 400 -56.18 -76.26 -165.34
C SER A 400 -55.21 -76.14 -164.13
N ASP A 401 -54.60 -74.94 -163.97
CA ASP A 401 -54.48 -73.95 -162.84
C ASP A 401 -54.83 -74.34 -161.36
N ASP A 402 -54.38 -73.66 -160.28
CA ASP A 402 -54.38 -72.19 -159.97
C ASP A 402 -53.45 -71.76 -158.76
N PRO A 403 -53.05 -70.47 -158.54
CA PRO A 403 -52.16 -70.00 -157.43
C PRO A 403 -52.68 -68.77 -156.58
N SER A 404 -51.95 -68.31 -155.51
CA SER A 404 -51.91 -66.93 -154.86
C SER A 404 -51.69 -66.93 -153.31
N ALA A 405 -51.43 -65.85 -152.52
CA ALA A 405 -50.59 -64.61 -152.66
C ALA A 405 -50.59 -63.71 -151.34
N ILE A 406 -49.67 -62.71 -151.23
CA ILE A 406 -49.79 -61.34 -150.55
C ILE A 406 -49.54 -61.05 -149.02
N ALA A 407 -48.92 -59.86 -148.73
CA ALA A 407 -49.00 -58.92 -147.54
C ALA A 407 -47.95 -58.82 -146.36
N VAL A 408 -48.03 -57.69 -145.62
CA VAL A 408 -47.11 -56.98 -144.65
C VAL A 408 -47.96 -56.09 -143.65
N PRO A 409 -47.48 -55.11 -142.80
CA PRO A 409 -46.42 -55.01 -141.74
C PRO A 409 -46.87 -54.33 -140.37
N SER A 410 -45.94 -54.14 -139.41
CA SER A 410 -45.75 -53.04 -138.38
C SER A 410 -46.89 -52.38 -137.51
N THR A 411 -46.67 -52.18 -136.18
CA THR A 411 -46.60 -50.89 -135.38
C THR A 411 -46.69 -51.06 -133.82
N ASP A 412 -45.84 -50.33 -133.08
CA ASP A 412 -45.98 -49.46 -131.83
C ASP A 412 -46.87 -49.77 -130.56
N ASP A 413 -46.86 -48.80 -129.62
CA ASP A 413 -47.62 -48.53 -128.35
C ASP A 413 -47.14 -49.19 -127.00
N GLU A 414 -46.62 -48.46 -125.99
CA GLU A 414 -47.22 -47.71 -124.82
C GLU A 414 -47.31 -48.57 -123.50
N ASP A 415 -47.39 -48.09 -122.23
CA ASP A 415 -47.78 -46.80 -121.63
C ASP A 415 -47.17 -46.50 -120.19
N ALA A 416 -47.56 -45.35 -119.60
CA ALA A 416 -47.39 -44.64 -118.30
C ALA A 416 -47.81 -45.37 -116.97
N SER A 417 -47.86 -44.77 -115.74
CA SER A 417 -47.06 -43.75 -114.98
C SER A 417 -47.52 -43.65 -113.48
N HIS A 418 -47.46 -42.47 -112.82
CA HIS A 418 -47.89 -42.07 -111.44
C HIS A 418 -46.95 -42.45 -110.25
N GLU A 419 -46.50 -41.58 -109.32
CA GLU A 419 -47.11 -40.53 -108.42
C GLU A 419 -47.70 -41.10 -107.10
N ALA A 420 -47.71 -40.46 -105.91
CA ALA A 420 -47.01 -39.30 -105.27
C ALA A 420 -47.38 -39.30 -103.74
N VAL A 421 -47.04 -38.40 -102.79
CA VAL A 421 -46.31 -37.09 -102.76
C VAL A 421 -45.19 -37.11 -101.66
N GLU A 422 -44.96 -36.27 -100.61
CA GLU A 422 -45.55 -35.03 -100.01
C GLU A 422 -44.53 -34.20 -99.13
N ALA A 423 -45.05 -33.31 -98.28
CA ALA A 423 -44.50 -32.23 -97.41
C ALA A 423 -44.02 -32.67 -95.98
N GLU A 424 -43.49 -31.90 -95.00
CA GLU A 424 -42.83 -30.58 -94.71
C GLU A 424 -42.53 -30.55 -93.14
N LEU A 425 -41.92 -29.61 -92.38
CA LEU A 425 -41.11 -28.36 -92.49
C LEU A 425 -40.48 -28.02 -91.09
N LEU A 426 -39.47 -27.11 -91.03
CA LEU A 426 -39.00 -26.26 -89.87
C LEU A 426 -38.36 -26.96 -88.63
N ASP A 427 -37.24 -26.51 -88.00
CA ASP A 427 -36.78 -25.24 -87.33
C ASP A 427 -37.06 -25.25 -85.79
N GLU A 428 -36.33 -24.59 -84.87
CA GLU A 428 -35.22 -23.60 -84.90
C GLU A 428 -34.20 -23.90 -83.73
N ALA A 429 -33.37 -22.94 -83.28
CA ALA A 429 -32.18 -23.18 -82.41
C ALA A 429 -32.07 -22.32 -81.12
N SER A 430 -31.04 -22.60 -80.29
CA SER A 430 -30.55 -21.82 -79.12
C SER A 430 -31.52 -21.67 -77.90
N GLU A 431 -31.13 -21.33 -76.68
CA GLU A 431 -29.96 -20.59 -76.14
C GLU A 431 -29.67 -20.93 -74.65
N THR A 432 -28.58 -20.41 -74.06
CA THR A 432 -28.22 -20.52 -72.62
C THR A 432 -28.08 -19.14 -71.96
N PRO A 433 -28.36 -18.99 -70.65
CA PRO A 433 -27.45 -18.18 -69.83
C PRO A 433 -27.24 -18.58 -68.34
N GLU A 434 -25.97 -18.45 -67.94
CA GLU A 434 -25.39 -17.95 -66.66
C GLU A 434 -25.60 -18.62 -65.26
N PRO A 435 -24.59 -18.47 -64.35
CA PRO A 435 -24.57 -19.10 -63.02
C PRO A 435 -24.81 -18.13 -61.83
N ARG A 436 -24.89 -18.72 -60.63
CA ARG A 436 -24.54 -18.13 -59.33
C ARG A 436 -23.63 -19.17 -58.62
N GLY A 437 -22.63 -18.84 -57.81
CA GLY A 437 -22.31 -17.56 -57.19
C GLY A 437 -22.67 -17.61 -55.70
N ASP A 438 -21.65 -17.78 -54.85
CA ASP A 438 -21.58 -17.43 -53.42
C ASP A 438 -20.19 -17.89 -52.91
N GLU A 439 -19.35 -16.98 -52.42
CA GLU A 439 -18.05 -17.28 -51.79
C GLU A 439 -18.13 -17.03 -50.28
N GLU A 440 -17.78 -18.03 -49.47
CA GLU A 440 -17.74 -17.91 -48.00
C GLU A 440 -16.29 -18.00 -47.51
N PHE A 441 -15.63 -16.83 -47.37
CA PHE A 441 -14.29 -16.74 -46.81
C PHE A 441 -14.11 -15.45 -45.98
N LEU A 442 -14.15 -15.60 -44.66
CA LEU A 442 -13.67 -14.61 -43.69
C LEU A 442 -13.05 -15.32 -42.49
N GLY A 443 -11.73 -15.26 -42.39
CA GLY A 443 -11.03 -15.26 -41.11
C GLY A 443 -10.14 -14.02 -41.06
N ASP A 444 -9.95 -13.45 -39.87
CA ASP A 444 -8.62 -13.37 -39.27
C ASP A 444 -8.72 -13.12 -37.76
N GLU A 445 -7.58 -13.19 -37.07
CA GLU A 445 -7.46 -13.16 -35.61
C GLU A 445 -7.43 -11.76 -35.00
N ALA A 446 -7.86 -11.66 -33.73
CA ALA A 446 -7.47 -10.58 -32.81
C ALA A 446 -7.59 -11.05 -31.35
N LEU A 447 -6.46 -11.48 -30.77
CA LEU A 447 -6.28 -11.61 -29.32
C LEU A 447 -5.56 -10.34 -28.83
N GLU A 448 -6.00 -9.76 -27.71
CA GLU A 448 -5.15 -8.97 -26.82
C GLU A 448 -5.82 -8.84 -25.43
N ASP A 449 -4.99 -8.86 -24.38
CA ASP A 449 -5.41 -8.93 -22.97
C ASP A 449 -5.52 -7.53 -22.30
N GLU A 450 -6.23 -7.44 -21.17
CA GLU A 450 -5.68 -7.01 -19.86
C GLU A 450 -6.79 -6.64 -18.85
N ASP A 451 -6.82 -7.32 -17.69
CA ASP A 451 -7.64 -6.95 -16.53
C ASP A 451 -6.93 -5.87 -15.68
N THR A 452 -7.64 -4.80 -15.31
CA THR A 452 -7.16 -3.80 -14.33
C THR A 452 -8.24 -3.32 -13.34
N GLU A 453 -8.76 -4.24 -12.51
CA GLU A 453 -9.54 -3.85 -11.33
C GLU A 453 -8.71 -2.98 -10.36
N THR A 454 -9.02 -1.68 -10.27
CA THR A 454 -8.36 -0.75 -9.34
C THR A 454 -9.28 -0.43 -8.16
N ILE A 455 -9.06 -1.10 -7.02
CA ILE A 455 -9.83 -0.88 -5.78
C ILE A 455 -9.27 0.37 -5.06
N ASP A 456 -10.00 1.49 -5.14
CA ASP A 456 -9.60 2.81 -4.60
C ASP A 456 -9.72 2.90 -3.06
N GLY A 457 -8.75 2.33 -2.35
CA GLY A 457 -8.73 2.21 -0.89
C GLY A 457 -8.42 3.51 -0.13
N LYS A 458 -9.43 4.32 0.17
CA LYS A 458 -9.30 5.53 1.00
C LYS A 458 -9.39 5.24 2.50
N ILE A 459 -8.24 4.96 3.13
CA ILE A 459 -8.10 4.98 4.60
C ILE A 459 -7.76 6.41 5.06
N THR A 460 -8.73 7.09 5.66
CA THR A 460 -8.51 8.38 6.32
C THR A 460 -7.93 8.17 7.71
N ILE A 461 -6.71 8.67 7.94
CA ILE A 461 -6.08 8.71 9.26
C ILE A 461 -6.49 10.01 9.96
N GLU A 462 -7.42 9.93 10.91
CA GLU A 462 -7.71 11.03 11.83
C GLU A 462 -6.73 10.99 13.01
N VAL A 463 -5.96 12.07 13.17
CA VAL A 463 -5.11 12.33 14.36
C VAL A 463 -5.40 13.75 14.83
N VAL A 464 -6.30 13.87 15.81
CA VAL A 464 -6.53 15.13 16.54
C VAL A 464 -6.69 14.81 18.04
N GLU A 465 -5.63 15.11 18.77
CA GLU A 465 -5.57 15.72 20.11
C GLU A 465 -6.71 15.46 21.12
N ALA A 466 -6.34 14.95 22.30
CA ALA A 466 -7.20 14.96 23.48
C ALA A 466 -7.08 16.30 24.24
N ASP A 467 -8.20 16.99 24.50
CA ASP A 467 -8.21 18.22 25.33
C ASP A 467 -8.54 17.91 26.80
N GLU A 468 -7.58 18.16 27.67
CA GLU A 468 -7.59 17.84 29.09
C GLU A 468 -8.23 18.97 29.92
N LYS A 469 -9.57 19.10 29.89
CA LYS A 469 -10.31 20.16 30.62
C LYS A 469 -11.71 19.77 31.10
N ALA A 470 -11.80 19.24 32.33
CA ALA A 470 -13.06 19.12 33.06
C ALA A 470 -12.87 19.16 34.59
N SER A 471 -12.40 20.29 35.12
CA SER A 471 -12.37 20.53 36.58
C SER A 471 -13.68 21.16 37.06
N ARG A 472 -14.56 20.38 37.71
CA ARG A 472 -15.54 20.87 38.69
C ARG A 472 -16.16 19.75 39.50
#